data_AF-A0A7L4TRK8-F1
#
_entry.id   AF-A0A7L4TRK8-F1
#
_cell.length_a   1.000
_cell.length_b   1.000
_cell.length_c   1.000
_cell.angle_alpha   90.00
_cell.angle_beta   90.00
_cell.angle_gamma   90.00
#
_symmetry.space_group_name_H-M   'P 1'
#
loop_
_entity.id
_entity.type
_entity.pdbx_description
1 polymer ?
#
loop_
_entity_poly.entity_id
_entity_poly.type
_entity_poly.pdbx_seq_one_letter_code
_entity_poly.pdbx_strand_id
1 'polypeptide(L)'
;IGMVKDKDIGTVLSQLPHHAHYYVTKTQIPRALDEISLQALAMGKGLQGNSYLTVNEAVNAAISNSSTNDLILICGSVFLIGEIDTKLWHL
;
A
#
# COMPACT_ATOMS: atom_id res chain seq x y z
N ILE A 1 -0.90 -0.51 -0.32
CA ILE A 1 -0.05 -1.27 -1.28
C ILE A 1 1.41 -0.90 -1.09
N GLY A 2 2.30 -1.88 -1.19
CA GLY A 2 3.75 -1.67 -1.25
C GLY A 2 4.41 -2.87 -1.91
N MET A 3 5.46 -2.63 -2.68
CA MET A 3 6.06 -3.61 -3.58
C MET A 3 7.58 -3.59 -3.48
N VAL A 4 8.22 -4.67 -3.93
CA VAL A 4 9.68 -4.76 -4.08
C VAL A 4 10.07 -4.49 -5.54
N LYS A 5 11.28 -3.96 -5.76
CA LYS A 5 11.76 -3.45 -7.06
C LYS A 5 11.83 -4.51 -8.16
N ASP A 6 11.91 -5.78 -7.80
CA ASP A 6 12.08 -6.94 -8.69
C ASP A 6 10.77 -7.48 -9.29
N LYS A 7 9.64 -6.77 -9.12
CA LYS A 7 8.32 -7.17 -9.65
C LYS A 7 7.95 -6.42 -10.92
N ASP A 8 7.03 -6.99 -11.69
CA ASP A 8 6.31 -6.27 -12.75
C ASP A 8 5.22 -5.38 -12.13
N ILE A 9 5.66 -4.23 -11.62
CA ILE A 9 4.82 -3.27 -10.91
C ILE A 9 3.76 -2.67 -11.84
N GLY A 10 4.13 -2.40 -13.10
CA GLY A 10 3.22 -1.78 -14.08
C GLY A 10 2.01 -2.66 -14.38
N THR A 11 2.23 -3.96 -14.57
CA THR A 11 1.15 -4.93 -14.79
C THR A 11 0.25 -5.04 -13.56
N VAL A 12 0.82 -5.14 -12.35
CA VAL A 12 0.04 -5.20 -11.11
C VAL A 12 -0.83 -3.96 -10.94
N LEU A 13 -0.27 -2.76 -11.06
CA LEU A 13 -1.02 -1.51 -10.91
C LEU A 13 -2.16 -1.41 -11.94
N SER A 14 -1.96 -1.90 -13.17
CA SER A 14 -2.99 -1.84 -14.21
C SER A 14 -4.21 -2.74 -13.94
N GLN A 15 -4.12 -3.66 -12.98
CA GLN A 15 -5.24 -4.53 -12.59
C GLN A 15 -6.02 -4.01 -11.37
N LEU A 16 -5.53 -2.95 -10.71
CA LEU A 16 -6.14 -2.45 -9.48
C LEU A 16 -7.33 -1.53 -9.79
N PRO A 17 -8.38 -1.54 -8.95
CA PRO A 17 -9.60 -0.76 -9.19
C PRO A 17 -9.37 0.75 -9.07
N HIS A 18 -9.79 1.52 -10.07
CA HIS A 18 -9.66 2.98 -10.03
C HIS A 18 -10.51 3.68 -8.96
N HIS A 19 -11.55 3.02 -8.47
CA HIS A 19 -12.47 3.56 -7.47
C HIS A 19 -12.00 3.33 -6.02
N ALA A 20 -10.87 2.66 -5.81
CA ALA A 20 -10.33 2.43 -4.47
C ALA A 20 -9.47 3.61 -3.98
N HIS A 21 -9.41 3.77 -2.66
CA HIS A 21 -8.50 4.71 -2.01
C HIS A 21 -7.14 4.03 -1.75
N TYR A 22 -6.07 4.56 -2.34
CA TYR A 22 -4.75 3.95 -2.23
C TYR A 22 -3.93 4.53 -1.07
N TYR A 23 -3.40 3.64 -0.26
CA TYR A 23 -2.41 3.93 0.79
C TYR A 23 -1.10 3.29 0.34
N VAL A 24 -0.20 4.08 -0.21
CA VAL A 24 1.07 3.63 -0.78
C VAL A 24 2.15 3.67 0.29
N THR A 25 2.96 2.62 0.42
CA THR A 25 4.02 2.56 1.43
C THR A 25 5.17 1.66 1.00
N LYS A 26 6.24 1.64 1.81
CA LYS A 26 7.38 0.76 1.66
C LYS A 26 7.69 -0.01 2.94
N THR A 27 8.27 -1.18 2.75
CA THR A 27 8.94 -1.96 3.79
C THR A 27 10.36 -1.45 4.03
N GLN A 28 10.90 -1.63 5.22
CA GLN A 28 12.25 -1.18 5.60
C GLN A 28 13.33 -2.20 5.19
N ILE A 29 13.32 -2.61 3.92
CA ILE A 29 14.30 -3.54 3.33
C ILE A 29 14.95 -2.93 2.07
N PRO A 30 16.21 -3.26 1.73
CA PRO A 30 16.95 -2.63 0.62
C PRO A 30 16.27 -2.73 -0.75
N ARG A 31 15.47 -3.78 -0.96
CA ARG A 31 14.77 -4.06 -2.22
C ARG A 31 13.35 -3.50 -2.28
N ALA A 32 12.86 -2.83 -1.25
CA ALA A 32 11.55 -2.18 -1.29
C ALA A 32 11.57 -1.07 -2.35
N LEU A 33 10.52 -0.96 -3.16
CA LEU A 33 10.34 0.23 -3.97
C LEU A 33 9.98 1.39 -3.02
N ASP A 34 10.59 2.54 -3.27
CA ASP A 34 10.30 3.76 -2.54
C ASP A 34 8.82 4.17 -2.71
N GLU A 35 8.17 4.60 -1.64
CA GLU A 35 6.75 4.91 -1.60
C GLU A 35 6.38 6.06 -2.53
N ILE A 36 7.24 7.07 -2.69
CA ILE A 36 7.02 8.20 -3.58
C ILE A 36 7.12 7.73 -5.03
N SER A 37 8.09 6.87 -5.32
CA SER A 37 8.24 6.26 -6.64
C SER A 37 7.04 5.38 -7.01
N LEU A 38 6.56 4.54 -6.08
CA LEU A 38 5.39 3.69 -6.29
C LEU A 38 4.11 4.52 -6.45
N GLN A 39 3.96 5.59 -5.66
CA GLN A 39 2.83 6.52 -5.76
C GLN A 39 2.80 7.19 -7.13
N ALA A 40 3.94 7.69 -7.61
CA ALA A 40 4.03 8.31 -8.93
C ALA A 40 3.63 7.33 -10.06
N LEU A 41 4.07 6.07 -9.98
CA LEU A 41 3.66 5.03 -10.93
C LEU A 41 2.15 4.74 -10.85
N ALA A 42 1.59 4.66 -9.65
CA ALA A 42 0.16 4.45 -9.43
C ALA A 42 -0.68 5.62 -9.97
N MET A 43 -0.27 6.85 -9.69
CA MET A 43 -0.91 8.06 -10.20
C MET A 43 -0.86 8.14 -11.73
N GLY A 44 0.25 7.74 -12.36
CA GLY A 44 0.36 7.62 -13.81
C GLY A 44 -0.62 6.60 -14.42
N LYS A 45 -1.19 5.71 -13.62
CA LYS A 45 -2.26 4.77 -13.98
C LYS A 45 -3.64 5.23 -13.51
N GLY A 46 -3.79 6.46 -13.03
CA GLY A 46 -5.07 6.96 -12.52
C GLY A 46 -5.50 6.35 -11.18
N LEU A 47 -4.57 5.75 -10.43
CA LEU A 47 -4.81 5.26 -9.08
C LEU A 47 -4.43 6.35 -8.09
N GLN A 48 -5.42 6.93 -7.41
CA GLN A 48 -5.21 8.09 -6.53
C GLN A 48 -5.00 7.66 -5.08
N GLY A 49 -4.01 8.26 -4.43
CA GLY A 49 -3.66 7.89 -3.06
C GLY A 49 -2.48 8.67 -2.49
N ASN A 50 -2.26 8.48 -1.20
CA ASN A 50 -1.18 9.12 -0.46
C ASN A 50 -0.06 8.11 -0.18
N SER A 51 1.17 8.62 -0.05
CA SER A 51 2.35 7.86 0.35
C SER A 51 2.61 7.98 1.85
N TYR A 52 3.07 6.89 2.47
CA TYR A 52 3.40 6.78 3.89
C TYR A 52 4.75 6.08 4.06
N LEU A 53 5.57 6.58 4.98
CA LEU A 53 6.96 6.15 5.12
C LEU A 53 7.07 4.72 5.67
N THR A 54 6.10 4.30 6.49
CA THR A 54 6.05 2.98 7.10
C THR A 54 4.73 2.27 6.85
N VAL A 55 4.75 0.93 6.87
CA VAL A 55 3.56 0.09 6.69
C VAL A 55 2.48 0.44 7.71
N ASN A 56 2.88 0.66 8.97
CA ASN A 56 1.94 0.94 10.06
C ASN A 56 1.31 2.34 9.97
N GLU A 57 2.03 3.35 9.46
CA GLU A 57 1.42 4.65 9.15
C GLU A 57 0.32 4.52 8.09
N ALA A 58 0.58 3.76 7.01
CA ALA A 58 -0.39 3.53 5.95
C ALA A 58 -1.64 2.79 6.46
N VAL A 59 -1.44 1.74 7.28
CA VAL A 59 -2.54 0.95 7.82
C VAL A 59 -3.39 1.78 8.80
N ASN A 60 -2.77 2.53 9.71
CA ASN A 60 -3.50 3.42 10.62
C ASN A 60 -4.28 4.52 9.89
N ALA A 61 -3.71 5.09 8.83
CA ALA A 61 -4.42 6.05 8.00
C ALA A 61 -5.60 5.41 7.27
N ALA A 62 -5.44 4.19 6.76
CA ALA A 62 -6.52 3.44 6.11
C ALA A 62 -7.66 3.14 7.08
N ILE A 63 -7.35 2.67 8.29
CA ILE A 63 -8.33 2.42 9.35
C ILE A 63 -9.07 3.70 9.72
N SER A 64 -8.34 4.79 9.97
CA SER A 64 -8.92 6.07 10.41
C SER A 64 -9.86 6.68 9.38
N ASN A 65 -9.66 6.39 8.10
CA ASN A 65 -10.46 6.89 6.98
C ASN A 65 -11.53 5.89 6.50
N SER A 66 -11.61 4.72 7.13
CA SER A 66 -12.58 3.67 6.76
C SER A 66 -13.80 3.70 7.66
N SER A 67 -14.94 3.28 7.10
CA SER A 67 -16.15 2.96 7.83
C SER A 67 -16.23 1.46 8.15
N THR A 68 -17.16 1.06 9.02
CA THR A 68 -17.36 -0.35 9.40
C THR A 68 -17.78 -1.25 8.25
N ASN A 69 -18.23 -0.69 7.14
CA ASN A 69 -18.68 -1.44 5.95
C ASN A 69 -17.62 -1.46 4.84
N ASP A 70 -16.48 -0.78 5.03
CA ASP A 70 -15.41 -0.75 4.05
C ASP A 70 -14.49 -1.96 4.17
N LEU A 71 -13.90 -2.36 3.05
CA LEU A 71 -12.87 -3.38 3.01
C LEU A 71 -11.49 -2.73 2.88
N ILE A 72 -10.62 -2.96 3.87
CA ILE A 72 -9.20 -2.63 3.77
C ILE A 72 -8.45 -3.85 3.25
N LEU A 73 -7.92 -3.77 2.03
CA LEU A 73 -7.05 -4.79 1.45
C LEU A 73 -5.57 -4.36 1.54
N ILE A 74 -4.79 -5.10 2.31
CA ILE A 74 -3.35 -4.93 2.40
C ILE A 74 -2.67 -5.96 1.48
N CYS A 75 -1.97 -5.49 0.44
CA CYS A 75 -1.40 -6.35 -0.59
C CYS A 75 -0.11 -5.78 -1.22
N GLY A 76 0.53 -6.60 -2.05
CA GLY A 76 1.68 -6.23 -2.91
C GLY A 76 2.95 -7.02 -2.61
N SER A 77 3.25 -7.32 -1.34
CA SER A 77 4.47 -8.03 -0.95
C SER A 77 4.28 -8.79 0.37
N VAL A 78 4.82 -10.01 0.46
CA VAL A 78 4.86 -10.76 1.73
C VAL A 78 5.67 -10.04 2.81
N PHE A 79 6.69 -9.26 2.42
CA PHE A 79 7.47 -8.43 3.36
C PHE A 79 6.63 -7.33 3.97
N LEU A 80 5.68 -6.79 3.19
CA LEU A 80 4.79 -5.75 3.67
C LEU A 80 3.83 -6.29 4.72
N ILE A 81 3.29 -7.50 4.49
CA ILE A 81 2.46 -8.17 5.50
C ILE A 81 3.27 -8.45 6.78
N GLY A 82 4.54 -8.82 6.63
CA GLY A 82 5.43 -9.10 7.77
C GLY A 82 5.77 -7.90 8.67
N GLU A 83 5.57 -6.66 8.21
CA GLU A 83 5.85 -5.44 9.00
C GLU A 83 4.62 -4.85 9.70
N ILE A 84 3.43 -5.43 9.48
CA ILE A 84 2.20 -4.95 10.11
C ILE A 84 2.29 -5.18 11.62
N ASP A 85 2.07 -4.12 12.41
CA ASP A 85 1.98 -4.21 13.85
C ASP A 85 0.78 -5.08 14.18
N THR A 86 1.13 -6.11 14.91
CA THR A 86 0.24 -7.16 15.26
C THR A 86 -0.86 -6.62 16.20
N LYS A 87 -0.63 -5.58 17.00
CA LYS A 87 -1.70 -4.97 17.81
C LYS A 87 -2.93 -4.49 17.02
N LEU A 88 -2.81 -4.30 15.71
CA LEU A 88 -3.90 -3.88 14.83
C LEU A 88 -4.92 -4.99 14.51
N TRP A 89 -4.69 -6.26 14.85
CA TRP A 89 -5.68 -7.32 14.58
C TRP A 89 -6.81 -7.44 15.60
N HIS A 90 -6.85 -6.58 16.62
CA HIS A 90 -7.97 -6.50 17.55
C HIS A 90 -9.01 -5.41 17.18
N LEU A 91 -8.90 -4.83 15.99
CA LEU A 91 -9.95 -4.01 15.37
C LEU A 91 -11.17 -4.87 15.04
#